data_AF-A0A1I6DU92-F1
#
_entry.id   AF-A0A1I6DU92-F1
#
_cell.length_a   1.000
_cell.length_b   1.000
_cell.length_c   1.000
_cell.angle_alpha   90.00
_cell.angle_beta   90.00
_cell.angle_gamma   90.00
#
_symmetry.space_group_name_H-M   'P 1'
#
loop_
_entity.id
_entity.type
_entity.pdbx_description
1 polymer ?
#
loop_
_entity_poly.entity_id
_entity_poly.type
_entity_poly.pdbx_seq_one_letter_code
_entity_poly.pdbx_strand_id
1 'polypeptide(L)'
;MLQVTFAEIAQASSTINSSATQIEGQLGDLKSEVQKTLAGYTGDAREAYEAAQRKWDEAAADLQAVLAAIGTAVGQAGEAYEAAEKQNLGRW
;
A
#
# COMPACT_ATOMS: atom_id res chain seq x y z
N MET A 1 -23.02 21.24 5.88
CA MET A 1 -22.36 20.08 6.52
C MET A 1 -21.75 19.11 5.51
N LEU A 2 -22.37 18.83 4.35
CA LEU A 2 -21.83 17.91 3.33
C LEU A 2 -20.43 18.28 2.78
N GLN A 3 -20.15 19.57 2.58
CA GLN A 3 -18.87 20.03 2.04
C GLN A 3 -17.67 19.80 2.98
N VAL A 4 -17.90 19.83 4.30
CA VAL A 4 -16.84 19.58 5.30
C VAL A 4 -16.49 18.10 5.34
N THR A 5 -17.51 17.23 5.34
CA THR A 5 -17.32 15.77 5.26
C THR A 5 -16.63 15.33 3.97
N PHE A 6 -16.84 16.04 2.85
CA PHE A 6 -16.15 15.77 1.59
C PHE A 6 -14.64 16.03 1.70
N ALA A 7 -14.24 17.19 2.23
CA ALA A 7 -12.83 17.54 2.40
C ALA A 7 -12.11 16.54 3.31
N GLU A 8 -12.77 16.05 4.35
CA GLU A 8 -12.23 15.04 5.28
C GLU A 8 -11.99 13.69 4.58
N ILE A 9 -12.91 13.23 3.73
CA ILE A 9 -12.77 11.97 2.99
C ILE A 9 -11.69 12.07 1.91
N ALA A 10 -11.64 13.18 1.17
CA ALA A 10 -10.60 13.43 0.18
C ALA A 10 -9.20 13.47 0.84
N GLN A 11 -9.11 14.11 2.02
CA GLN A 11 -7.88 14.14 2.80
C GLN A 11 -7.48 12.75 3.28
N ALA A 12 -8.42 11.97 3.84
CA ALA A 12 -8.17 10.60 4.26
C ALA A 12 -7.68 9.73 3.11
N SER A 13 -8.28 9.88 1.92
CA SER A 13 -7.88 9.17 0.71
C SER A 13 -6.44 9.49 0.28
N SER A 14 -6.08 10.78 0.29
CA SER A 14 -4.73 11.25 -0.01
C SER A 14 -3.71 10.74 1.01
N THR A 15 -4.06 10.77 2.30
CA THR A 15 -3.22 10.22 3.38
C THR A 15 -2.98 8.74 3.20
N ILE A 16 -4.03 7.95 2.90
CA ILE A 16 -3.89 6.51 2.69
C ILE A 16 -2.98 6.21 1.49
N ASN A 17 -3.16 6.90 0.36
CA ASN A 17 -2.31 6.71 -0.82
C ASN A 17 -0.84 7.06 -0.53
N SER A 18 -0.62 8.15 0.21
CA SER A 18 0.73 8.55 0.64
C SER A 18 1.36 7.50 1.56
N SER A 19 0.60 6.97 2.51
CA SER A 19 1.05 5.89 3.40
C SER A 19 1.35 4.61 2.63
N ALA A 20 0.54 4.25 1.63
CA ALA A 20 0.79 3.10 0.78
C ALA A 20 2.13 3.24 0.02
N THR A 21 2.36 4.40 -0.59
CA THR A 21 3.62 4.71 -1.28
C THR A 21 4.83 4.65 -0.33
N GLN A 22 4.67 5.15 0.90
CA GLN A 22 5.72 5.10 1.91
C GLN A 22 6.06 3.65 2.31
N ILE A 23 5.03 2.80 2.47
CA ILE A 23 5.23 1.38 2.82
C ILE A 23 5.92 0.65 1.66
N GLU A 24 5.56 0.93 0.41
CA GLU A 24 6.26 0.39 -0.77
C GLU A 24 7.75 0.75 -0.77
N GLY A 25 8.08 2.00 -0.44
CA GLY A 25 9.46 2.45 -0.30
C GLY A 25 10.22 1.69 0.80
N GLN A 26 9.62 1.58 1.99
CA GLN A 26 10.20 0.84 3.12
C GLN A 26 10.41 -0.66 2.81
N LEU A 27 9.51 -1.27 2.02
CA LEU A 27 9.69 -2.63 1.54
C LEU A 27 10.87 -2.77 0.58
N GLY A 28 11.05 -1.81 -0.32
CA GLY A 28 12.20 -1.74 -1.21
C GLY A 28 13.53 -1.65 -0.45
N ASP A 29 13.58 -0.78 0.55
CA ASP A 29 14.75 -0.60 1.42
C ASP A 29 15.06 -1.89 2.20
N LEU A 30 14.04 -2.48 2.82
CA LEU A 30 14.22 -3.71 3.59
C LEU A 30 14.67 -4.88 2.70
N LYS A 31 14.16 -4.97 1.46
CA LYS A 31 14.63 -5.95 0.46
C LYS A 31 16.12 -5.76 0.15
N SER A 32 16.57 -4.52 -0.01
CA SER A 32 17.98 -4.19 -0.29
C SER A 32 18.89 -4.61 0.87
N GLU A 33 18.48 -4.31 2.12
CA GLU A 33 19.24 -4.69 3.31
C GLU A 33 19.31 -6.20 3.52
N VAL A 34 18.21 -6.91 3.25
CA VAL A 34 18.17 -8.39 3.24
C VAL A 34 19.16 -8.94 2.21
N GLN A 35 19.15 -8.42 0.98
CA GLN A 35 20.10 -8.86 -0.06
C GLN A 35 21.57 -8.61 0.34
N LYS A 36 21.89 -7.44 0.90
CA LYS A 36 23.25 -7.12 1.37
C LYS A 36 23.72 -8.03 2.49
N THR A 37 22.86 -8.26 3.49
CA THR A 37 23.17 -9.12 4.64
C THR A 37 23.47 -10.54 4.19
N LEU A 38 22.76 -11.00 3.16
CA LEU A 38 22.86 -12.37 2.71
C LEU A 38 23.96 -12.59 1.66
N ALA A 39 24.44 -11.54 0.99
CA ALA A 39 25.60 -11.61 0.09
C ALA A 39 26.89 -12.11 0.78
N GLY A 40 26.98 -11.96 2.12
CA GLY A 40 28.11 -12.44 2.92
C GLY A 40 28.08 -13.94 3.29
N TYR A 41 26.93 -14.61 3.13
CA TYR A 41 26.79 -16.03 3.47
C TYR A 41 27.04 -16.90 2.23
N THR A 42 28.26 -17.44 2.08
CA THR A 42 28.61 -18.38 0.99
C THR A 42 29.01 -19.74 1.55
N GLY A 43 28.60 -20.83 0.88
CA GLY A 43 29.05 -22.21 1.20
C GLY A 43 27.97 -23.10 1.82
N ASP A 44 27.75 -23.00 3.13
CA ASP A 44 27.02 -24.04 3.89
C ASP A 44 25.59 -23.64 4.32
N ALA A 45 25.21 -22.36 4.21
CA ALA A 45 23.91 -21.83 4.67
C ALA A 45 22.91 -21.54 3.53
N ARG A 46 23.15 -22.08 2.33
CA ARG A 46 22.37 -21.76 1.12
C ARG A 46 20.88 -22.09 1.27
N GLU A 47 20.55 -23.21 1.90
CA GLU A 47 19.17 -23.66 2.07
C GLU A 47 18.39 -22.74 3.04
N ALA A 48 19.06 -22.32 4.13
CA ALA A 48 18.51 -21.34 5.07
C ALA A 48 18.33 -19.96 4.42
N TYR A 49 19.26 -19.56 3.55
CA TYR A 49 19.14 -18.36 2.73
C TYR A 49 17.93 -18.42 1.79
N GLU A 50 17.81 -19.48 1.00
CA GLU A 50 16.70 -19.65 0.05
C GLU A 50 15.34 -19.74 0.78
N ALA A 51 15.31 -20.29 1.99
CA ALA A 51 14.12 -20.27 2.83
C ALA A 51 13.77 -18.84 3.33
N ALA A 52 14.75 -18.09 3.83
CA ALA A 52 14.56 -16.72 4.29
C ALA A 52 14.14 -15.79 3.14
N GLN A 53 14.75 -15.97 1.97
CA GLN A 53 14.47 -15.20 0.76
C GLN A 53 13.05 -15.46 0.25
N ARG A 54 12.58 -16.72 0.23
CA ARG A 54 11.19 -17.06 -0.09
C ARG A 54 10.18 -16.44 0.88
N LYS A 55 10.43 -16.57 2.19
CA LYS A 55 9.55 -15.99 3.21
C LYS A 55 9.46 -14.47 3.10
N TRP A 56 10.58 -13.84 2.76
CA TRP A 56 10.64 -12.40 2.48
C TRP A 56 9.80 -12.04 1.25
N ASP A 57 9.99 -12.74 0.13
CA ASP A 57 9.24 -12.48 -1.09
C ASP A 57 7.73 -12.69 -0.90
N GLU A 58 7.31 -13.71 -0.16
CA GLU A 58 5.91 -13.95 0.21
C GLU A 58 5.33 -12.82 1.05
N ALA A 59 6.02 -12.40 2.11
CA ALA A 59 5.56 -11.31 2.97
C ALA A 59 5.47 -9.97 2.23
N ALA A 60 6.43 -9.71 1.33
CA ALA A 60 6.42 -8.52 0.50
C ALA A 60 5.26 -8.53 -0.50
N ALA A 61 4.99 -9.67 -1.13
CA ALA A 61 3.88 -9.82 -2.06
C ALA A 61 2.51 -9.65 -1.36
N ASP A 62 2.34 -10.24 -0.18
CA ASP A 62 1.10 -10.13 0.60
C ASP A 62 0.85 -8.67 1.04
N LEU A 63 1.90 -7.99 1.54
CA LEU A 63 1.78 -6.59 1.91
C LEU A 63 1.45 -5.72 0.70
N GLN A 64 2.09 -5.95 -0.45
CA GLN A 64 1.78 -5.21 -1.68
C GLN A 64 0.33 -5.44 -2.15
N ALA A 65 -0.19 -6.67 -2.02
CA ALA A 65 -1.58 -6.98 -2.32
C ALA A 65 -2.56 -6.23 -1.38
N VAL A 66 -2.25 -6.17 -0.08
CA VAL A 66 -3.04 -5.41 0.89
C VAL A 66 -3.04 -3.92 0.57
N LEU A 67 -1.89 -3.34 0.23
CA LEU A 67 -1.78 -1.93 -0.14
C LEU A 67 -2.57 -1.61 -1.42
N ALA A 68 -2.50 -2.48 -2.43
CA ALA A 68 -3.27 -2.31 -3.66
C ALA A 68 -4.79 -2.40 -3.42
N ALA A 69 -5.23 -3.30 -2.53
CA ALA A 69 -6.62 -3.43 -2.13
C ALA A 69 -7.10 -2.16 -1.39
N ILE A 70 -6.29 -1.63 -0.49
CA ILE A 70 -6.56 -0.38 0.22
C ILE A 70 -6.68 0.79 -0.78
N GLY A 71 -5.72 0.92 -1.71
CA GLY A 71 -5.76 1.97 -2.74
C GLY A 71 -7.02 1.89 -3.60
N THR A 72 -7.43 0.68 -3.99
CA THR A 72 -8.67 0.45 -4.75
C THR A 72 -9.91 0.85 -3.96
N ALA A 73 -10.02 0.42 -2.69
CA ALA A 73 -11.17 0.74 -1.85
C ALA A 73 -11.30 2.26 -1.62
N VAL A 74 -10.17 2.95 -1.47
CA VAL A 74 -10.12 4.41 -1.34
C VAL A 74 -10.56 5.12 -2.63
N GLY A 75 -10.07 4.68 -3.80
CA GLY A 75 -10.50 5.23 -5.08
C GLY A 75 -12.00 5.08 -5.31
N GLN A 76 -12.53 3.88 -5.04
CA GLN A 76 -13.97 3.60 -5.15
C GLN A 76 -14.81 4.46 -4.20
N ALA A 77 -14.34 4.68 -2.97
CA ALA A 77 -15.00 5.59 -2.05
C ALA A 77 -15.05 7.01 -2.63
N GLY A 78 -13.92 7.53 -3.14
CA GLY A 78 -13.86 8.85 -3.79
C GLY A 78 -14.87 9.01 -4.93
N GLU A 79 -14.93 8.03 -5.85
CA GLU A 79 -15.86 8.04 -6.99
C GLU A 79 -17.33 7.98 -6.55
N ALA A 80 -17.67 7.10 -5.61
CA ALA A 80 -19.03 6.97 -5.09
C ALA A 80 -19.51 8.27 -4.43
N TYR A 81 -18.62 8.98 -3.73
CA TYR A 81 -18.93 10.26 -3.12
C TYR A 81 -19.08 11.40 -4.14
N GLU A 82 -18.23 11.49 -5.16
CA GLU A 82 -18.38 12.50 -6.24
C GLU A 82 -19.72 12.32 -6.99
N ALA A 83 -20.11 11.07 -7.25
CA ALA A 83 -21.38 10.74 -7.87
C ALA A 83 -22.58 11.18 -6.99
N ALA A 84 -22.51 10.92 -5.68
CA ALA A 84 -23.55 11.33 -4.73
C ALA A 84 -23.68 12.86 -4.61
N GLU A 85 -22.56 13.60 -4.65
CA GLU A 85 -22.54 15.07 -4.65
C GLU A 85 -23.23 15.63 -5.91
N LYS A 86 -22.86 15.15 -7.11
CA LYS A 86 -23.49 15.58 -8.37
C LYS A 86 -24.99 15.30 -8.38
N GLN A 87 -25.42 14.16 -7.84
CA GLN A 87 -26.83 13.82 -7.75
C GLN A 87 -27.60 14.73 -6.79
N ASN A 88 -27.00 15.12 -5.65
CA ASN A 88 -27.63 16.02 -4.71
C ASN A 88 -27.66 17.47 -5.21
N LEU A 89 -26.60 17.95 -5.87
CA LEU A 89 -26.56 19.29 -6.48
C LEU A 89 -27.56 19.42 -7.64
N GLY A 90 -27.86 18.34 -8.36
CA GLY A 90 -28.90 18.34 -9.41
C GLY A 90 -30.34 18.27 -8.89
N ARG A 91 -30.55 18.12 -7.57
CA ARG A 91 -31.89 18.08 -6.94
C ARG A 91 -32.33 19.41 -6.32
N TRP A 92 -31.44 20.40 -6.26
CA TRP A 92 -31.72 21.76 -5.81
C TRP A 92 -31.69 22.73 -7.00
#